data_AF-A0A2L1UMW5-F1
#
_entry.id   AF-A0A2L1UMW5-F1
#
_cell.length_a   1.000
_cell.length_b   1.000
_cell.length_c   1.000
_cell.angle_alpha   90.00
_cell.angle_beta   90.00
_cell.angle_gamma   90.00
#
_symmetry.space_group_name_H-M   'P 1'
#
loop_
_entity.id
_entity.type
_entity.pdbx_description
1 polymer ?
#
loop_
_entity_poly.entity_id
_entity_poly.type
_entity_poly.pdbx_seq_one_letter_code
_entity_poly.pdbx_strand_id
1 'polypeptide(L)'
;MQYPTVIVNGVSVRVDSEGRYNLNDLHAAAVIKGEATESQRPSKFIRSAAVKRFVHALDSRGQKSTLDKYQSLRVANGGSEQGVWGVELLAIRYAAWINPEFEISVYETFREAVLSGIGNMTRLNRLDLLIANETKAVSESARTMNRWGVGGRKQMLNETRENIIEQMDPDMVAIMQGKAA
;
A
#
# COMPACT_ATOMS: atom_id res chain seq x y z
N MET A 1 19.12 -23.49 29.97
CA MET A 1 18.49 -22.16 29.88
C MET A 1 17.16 -22.32 29.17
N GLN A 2 16.07 -21.77 29.72
CA GLN A 2 14.79 -21.70 29.04
C GLN A 2 14.80 -20.42 28.20
N TYR A 3 14.65 -20.55 26.89
CA TYR A 3 14.63 -19.40 25.98
C TYR A 3 13.24 -18.74 26.00
N PRO A 4 13.16 -17.40 25.98
CA PRO A 4 11.89 -16.74 25.73
C PRO A 4 11.38 -17.16 24.35
N THR A 5 10.09 -17.46 24.28
CA THR A 5 9.39 -17.75 23.03
C THR A 5 8.56 -16.54 22.63
N VAL A 6 8.62 -16.16 21.36
CA VAL A 6 7.77 -15.12 20.77
C VAL A 6 6.85 -15.75 19.73
N ILE A 7 5.64 -15.20 19.61
CA ILE A 7 4.67 -15.66 18.61
C ILE A 7 4.90 -14.87 17.32
N VAL A 8 5.44 -15.52 16.30
CA VAL A 8 5.66 -14.96 14.96
C VAL A 8 4.63 -15.58 14.02
N ASN A 9 3.66 -14.79 13.55
CA ASN A 9 2.60 -15.26 12.64
C ASN A 9 1.89 -16.54 13.13
N GLY A 10 1.56 -16.59 14.43
CA GLY A 10 0.92 -17.74 15.07
C GLY A 10 1.86 -18.91 15.41
N VAL A 11 3.17 -18.79 15.13
CA VAL A 11 4.18 -19.80 15.43
C VAL A 11 4.96 -19.40 16.68
N SER A 12 5.09 -20.30 17.64
CA SER A 12 5.97 -20.11 18.80
C SER A 12 7.42 -20.38 18.41
N VAL A 13 8.27 -19.35 18.50
CA VAL A 13 9.68 -19.40 18.08
C VAL A 13 10.57 -19.00 19.24
N ARG A 14 11.58 -19.80 19.55
CA ARG A 14 12.60 -19.45 20.55
C ARG A 14 13.47 -18.29 20.06
N VAL A 15 13.76 -17.37 20.98
CA VAL A 15 14.68 -16.25 20.75
C VAL A 15 15.80 -16.32 21.78
N ASP A 16 17.05 -16.18 21.34
CA ASP A 16 18.19 -16.14 22.24
C ASP A 16 18.41 -14.77 22.89
N SER A 17 19.34 -14.69 23.83
CA SER A 17 19.64 -13.45 24.56
C SER A 17 20.17 -12.31 23.67
N GLU A 18 20.60 -12.63 22.44
CA GLU A 18 21.10 -11.67 21.45
C GLU A 18 20.02 -11.30 20.42
N GLY A 19 18.77 -11.72 20.64
CA GLY A 19 17.65 -11.43 19.74
C GLY A 19 17.62 -12.27 18.46
N ARG A 20 18.30 -13.43 18.44
CA ARG A 20 18.28 -14.34 17.29
C ARG A 20 17.16 -15.36 17.42
N TYR A 21 16.42 -15.56 16.34
CA TYR A 21 15.31 -16.48 16.21
C TYR A 21 15.82 -17.88 15.83
N ASN A 22 15.23 -18.91 16.42
CA ASN A 22 15.52 -20.29 16.08
C ASN A 22 14.85 -20.67 14.74
N LEU A 23 15.66 -20.88 13.70
CA LEU A 23 15.17 -21.28 12.38
C LEU A 23 14.63 -22.71 12.36
N ASN A 24 15.05 -23.56 13.29
CA ASN A 24 14.51 -24.92 13.38
C ASN A 24 13.08 -24.92 13.90
N ASP A 25 12.71 -24.01 14.81
CA ASP A 25 11.33 -23.87 15.28
C ASP A 25 10.42 -23.39 14.13
N LEU A 26 10.90 -22.41 13.35
CA LEU A 26 10.22 -21.97 12.12
C LEU A 26 10.06 -23.12 11.12
N HIS A 27 11.12 -23.92 10.92
CA HIS A 27 11.08 -25.08 10.03
C HIS A 27 10.06 -26.12 10.51
N ALA A 28 10.08 -26.46 11.80
CA ALA A 28 9.17 -27.44 12.37
C ALA A 28 7.71 -27.00 12.20
N ALA A 29 7.42 -25.72 12.43
CA ALA A 29 6.09 -25.17 12.21
C ALA A 29 5.67 -25.23 10.74
N ALA A 30 6.57 -24.90 9.81
CA ALA A 30 6.31 -24.99 8.38
C ALA A 30 6.08 -26.45 7.92
N VAL A 31 6.82 -27.43 8.48
CA VAL A 31 6.61 -28.85 8.22
C VAL A 31 5.24 -29.31 8.73
N ILE A 32 4.83 -28.88 9.93
CA ILE A 32 3.49 -29.19 10.49
C ILE A 32 2.37 -28.64 9.60
N LYS A 33 2.57 -27.47 9.00
CA LYS A 33 1.62 -26.86 8.05
C LYS A 33 1.68 -27.46 6.63
N GLY A 34 2.64 -28.34 6.34
CA GLY A 34 2.85 -28.89 5.01
C GLY A 34 3.50 -27.92 4.02
N GLU A 35 4.06 -26.80 4.50
CA GLU A 35 4.71 -25.76 3.69
C GLU A 35 6.20 -26.03 3.44
N ALA A 36 6.81 -26.91 4.24
CA ALA A 36 8.23 -27.24 4.14
C ALA A 36 8.49 -28.75 4.12
N THR A 37 9.59 -29.14 3.48
CA THR A 37 10.10 -30.51 3.48
C THR A 37 11.49 -30.58 4.11
N GLU A 38 11.98 -31.78 4.43
CA GLU A 38 13.36 -32.02 4.90
C GLU A 38 14.46 -31.49 3.96
N SER A 39 14.12 -31.25 2.69
CA SER A 39 15.02 -30.61 1.74
C SER A 39 15.30 -29.13 2.08
N GLN A 40 14.38 -28.48 2.80
CA GLN A 40 14.41 -27.08 3.19
C GLN A 40 14.83 -26.85 4.64
N ARG A 41 15.49 -27.84 5.28
CA ARG A 41 15.99 -27.68 6.65
C ARG A 41 17.01 -26.52 6.78
N PRO A 42 17.07 -25.81 7.91
CA PRO A 42 17.94 -24.64 8.08
C PRO A 42 19.43 -24.91 7.82
N SER A 43 19.91 -26.12 8.12
CA SER A 43 21.31 -26.50 7.86
C SER A 43 21.67 -26.57 6.38
N LYS A 44 20.70 -26.81 5.48
CA LYS A 44 20.90 -26.73 4.02
C LYS A 44 20.85 -25.30 3.55
N PHE A 45 19.90 -24.50 4.07
CA PHE A 45 19.77 -23.08 3.77
C PHE A 45 21.08 -22.32 3.95
N ILE A 46 21.70 -22.42 5.13
CA ILE A 46 22.94 -21.68 5.44
C ILE A 46 24.18 -22.13 4.66
N ARG A 47 24.13 -23.30 4.00
CA ARG A 47 25.24 -23.79 3.16
C ARG A 47 25.26 -23.12 1.79
N SER A 48 24.13 -22.58 1.34
CA SER A 48 24.00 -21.91 0.05
C SER A 48 24.94 -20.70 -0.05
N ALA A 49 25.64 -20.57 -1.18
CA ALA A 49 26.52 -19.44 -1.44
C ALA A 49 25.76 -18.10 -1.38
N ALA A 50 24.51 -18.05 -1.82
CA ALA A 50 23.68 -16.85 -1.76
C ALA A 50 23.39 -16.42 -0.31
N VAL A 51 23.11 -17.39 0.56
CA VAL A 51 22.83 -17.13 1.98
C VAL A 51 24.09 -16.71 2.71
N LYS A 52 25.24 -17.34 2.44
CA LYS A 52 26.53 -16.91 2.98
C LYS A 52 26.86 -15.46 2.63
N ARG A 53 26.66 -15.05 1.37
CA ARG A 53 26.84 -13.66 0.95
C ARG A 53 25.90 -12.70 1.68
N PHE A 54 24.65 -13.13 1.90
CA PHE A 54 23.67 -12.34 2.62
C PHE A 54 24.03 -12.15 4.09
N VAL A 55 24.44 -13.22 4.78
CA VAL A 55 24.95 -13.18 6.17
C VAL A 55 26.15 -12.24 6.27
N HIS A 56 27.13 -12.37 5.37
CA HIS A 56 28.27 -11.46 5.33
C HIS A 56 27.83 -9.98 5.14
N ALA A 57 26.84 -9.72 4.29
CA ALA A 57 26.30 -8.37 4.10
C ALA A 57 25.57 -7.84 5.35
N LEU A 58 24.87 -8.71 6.09
CA LEU A 58 24.26 -8.37 7.38
C LEU A 58 25.33 -7.98 8.41
N ASP A 59 26.35 -8.82 8.57
CA ASP A 59 27.43 -8.60 9.53
C ASP A 59 28.23 -7.32 9.19
N SER A 60 28.39 -7.02 7.89
CA SER A 60 29.08 -5.81 7.42
C SER A 60 28.30 -4.52 7.69
N ARG A 61 26.96 -4.56 7.65
CA ARG A 61 26.10 -3.39 7.91
C ARG A 61 25.98 -3.05 9.40
N GLY A 62 26.09 -4.03 10.28
CA GLY A 62 25.93 -3.86 11.73
C GLY A 62 27.07 -3.14 12.47
N GLN A 63 28.18 -2.80 11.80
CA GLN A 63 29.40 -2.20 12.34
C GLN A 63 29.92 -2.76 13.69
N LYS A 64 31.04 -3.50 13.55
CA LYS A 64 32.23 -3.47 14.43
C LYS A 64 32.18 -4.17 15.79
N SER A 65 31.66 -5.39 15.86
CA SER A 65 32.15 -6.29 16.90
C SER A 65 32.40 -7.67 16.31
N THR A 66 33.66 -8.06 16.25
CA THR A 66 34.11 -9.42 15.91
C THR A 66 33.80 -10.43 17.01
N LEU A 67 33.18 -10.00 18.11
CA LEU A 67 32.72 -10.88 19.17
C LEU A 67 31.52 -11.70 18.66
N ASP A 68 31.54 -13.01 18.90
CA ASP A 68 30.49 -13.98 18.53
C ASP A 68 29.07 -13.60 18.96
N LYS A 69 28.95 -12.65 19.90
CA LYS A 69 27.68 -12.11 20.41
C LYS A 69 26.87 -11.37 19.34
N TYR A 70 27.52 -10.67 18.41
CA TYR A 70 26.83 -9.81 17.43
C TYR A 70 26.71 -10.43 16.03
N GLN A 71 27.02 -11.72 15.89
CA GLN A 71 26.90 -12.40 14.60
C GLN A 71 25.43 -12.57 14.20
N SER A 72 25.12 -12.23 12.94
CA SER A 72 23.77 -12.37 12.38
C SER A 72 23.30 -13.83 12.28
N LEU A 73 24.22 -14.79 12.38
CA LEU A 73 23.99 -16.23 12.35
C LEU A 73 24.79 -16.91 13.47
N ARG A 74 24.14 -17.80 14.24
CA ARG A 74 24.78 -18.73 15.19
C ARG A 74 24.34 -20.15 14.90
N VAL A 75 25.29 -21.08 14.85
CA VAL A 75 25.01 -22.51 14.68
C VAL A 75 25.41 -23.25 15.96
N ALA A 76 24.42 -23.85 16.62
CA ALA A 76 24.63 -24.66 17.82
C ALA A 76 24.48 -26.15 17.45
N ASN A 77 25.55 -26.92 17.60
CA ASN A 77 25.61 -28.32 17.15
C ASN A 77 25.19 -29.34 18.23
N GLY A 78 24.81 -28.91 19.42
CA GLY A 78 24.40 -29.81 20.50
C GLY A 78 23.83 -29.10 21.72
N GLY A 79 23.37 -29.90 22.70
CA GLY A 79 22.71 -29.41 23.91
C GLY A 79 21.26 -28.97 23.68
N SER A 80 20.65 -28.38 24.70
CA SER A 80 19.26 -27.87 24.64
C SER A 80 19.07 -26.73 23.63
N GLU A 81 20.18 -26.15 23.16
CA GLU A 81 20.21 -24.98 22.29
C GLU A 81 20.49 -25.34 20.83
N GLN A 82 20.49 -26.64 20.51
CA GLN A 82 20.82 -27.11 19.17
C GLN A 82 19.91 -26.46 18.13
N GLY A 83 20.52 -25.95 17.06
CA GLY A 83 19.80 -25.38 15.94
C GLY A 83 20.57 -24.27 15.24
N VAL A 84 19.93 -23.76 14.18
CA VAL A 84 20.40 -22.59 13.45
C VAL A 84 19.64 -21.38 13.98
N TRP A 85 20.36 -20.38 14.42
CA TRP A 85 19.82 -19.15 15.01
C TRP A 85 20.18 -17.97 14.13
N GLY A 86 19.22 -17.13 13.78
CA GLY A 86 19.42 -15.98 12.91
C GLY A 86 18.73 -14.74 13.42
N VAL A 87 19.32 -13.57 13.18
CA VAL A 87 18.62 -12.29 13.39
C VAL A 87 17.35 -12.23 12.55
N GLU A 88 16.43 -11.33 12.91
CA GLU A 88 15.11 -11.18 12.29
C GLU A 88 15.16 -11.21 10.75
N LEU A 89 16.06 -10.43 10.12
CA LEU A 89 16.14 -10.38 8.66
C LEU A 89 16.58 -11.71 8.02
N LEU A 90 17.42 -12.48 8.72
CA LEU A 90 17.81 -13.82 8.27
C LEU A 90 16.65 -14.81 8.45
N ALA A 91 15.86 -14.68 9.50
CA ALA A 91 14.65 -15.47 9.72
C ALA A 91 13.58 -15.19 8.65
N ILE A 92 13.36 -13.91 8.30
CA ILE A 92 12.48 -13.52 7.19
C ILE A 92 12.98 -14.10 5.87
N ARG A 93 14.28 -14.00 5.58
CA ARG A 93 14.87 -14.59 4.38
C ARG A 93 14.71 -16.11 4.33
N TYR A 94 14.79 -16.79 5.48
CA TYR A 94 14.57 -18.23 5.56
C TYR A 94 13.11 -18.59 5.25
N ALA A 95 12.15 -17.87 5.84
CA ALA A 95 10.73 -18.06 5.56
C ALA A 95 10.39 -17.82 4.07
N ALA A 96 10.96 -16.76 3.47
CA ALA A 96 10.84 -16.49 2.04
C ALA A 96 11.43 -17.61 1.16
N TRP A 97 12.55 -18.20 1.59
CA TRP A 97 13.16 -19.32 0.86
C TRP A 97 12.32 -20.61 0.92
N ILE A 98 11.56 -20.82 1.99
CA ILE A 98 10.63 -21.95 2.09
C ILE A 98 9.40 -21.72 1.23
N ASN A 99 8.80 -20.53 1.33
CA ASN A 99 7.51 -20.21 0.74
C ASN A 99 7.62 -19.04 -0.25
N PRO A 100 7.53 -19.29 -1.57
CA PRO A 100 7.58 -18.25 -2.60
C PRO A 100 6.46 -17.21 -2.50
N GLU A 101 5.26 -17.58 -2.07
CA GLU A 101 4.14 -16.63 -1.89
C GLU A 101 4.45 -15.65 -0.75
N PHE A 102 5.08 -16.14 0.32
CA PHE A 102 5.57 -15.28 1.39
C PHE A 102 6.69 -14.36 0.90
N GLU A 103 7.61 -14.85 0.06
CA GLU A 103 8.64 -14.01 -0.56
C GLU A 103 8.05 -12.86 -1.38
N ILE A 104 7.04 -13.16 -2.22
CA ILE A 104 6.31 -12.15 -3.00
C ILE A 104 5.67 -11.12 -2.06
N SER A 105 4.97 -11.58 -1.01
CA SER A 105 4.32 -10.70 -0.03
C SER A 105 5.30 -9.77 0.68
N VAL A 106 6.51 -10.24 0.99
CA VAL A 106 7.58 -9.41 1.57
C VAL A 106 8.01 -8.32 0.58
N TYR A 107 8.19 -8.66 -0.70
CA TYR A 107 8.53 -7.67 -1.72
C TYR A 107 7.42 -6.66 -1.98
N GLU A 108 6.17 -7.10 -1.98
CA GLU A 108 5.01 -6.22 -2.12
C GLU A 108 4.89 -5.27 -0.92
N THR A 109 5.07 -5.78 0.29
CA THR A 109 5.05 -4.96 1.51
C THR A 109 6.18 -3.93 1.50
N PHE A 110 7.39 -4.32 1.10
CA PHE A 110 8.50 -3.37 0.95
C PHE A 110 8.19 -2.32 -0.12
N ARG A 111 7.69 -2.74 -1.28
CA ARG A 111 7.30 -1.84 -2.36
C ARG A 111 6.21 -0.88 -1.91
N GLU A 112 5.19 -1.36 -1.21
CA GLU A 112 4.10 -0.55 -0.67
C GLU A 112 4.61 0.40 0.40
N ALA A 113 5.50 -0.01 1.30
CA ALA A 113 6.07 0.88 2.32
C ALA A 113 6.89 2.01 1.69
N VAL A 114 7.75 1.70 0.70
CA VAL A 114 8.53 2.69 -0.05
C VAL A 114 7.60 3.60 -0.87
N LEU A 115 6.63 3.01 -1.56
CA LEU A 115 5.63 3.76 -2.32
C LEU A 115 4.69 4.52 -1.43
N SER A 116 4.46 4.17 -0.17
CA SER A 116 3.63 4.92 0.77
C SER A 116 4.32 6.20 1.20
N GLY A 117 5.66 6.19 1.28
CA GLY A 117 6.47 7.40 1.37
C GLY A 117 6.30 8.34 0.16
N ILE A 118 6.10 7.77 -1.04
CA ILE A 118 5.79 8.51 -2.30
C ILE A 118 4.26 8.72 -2.46
N GLY A 119 3.46 7.95 -1.74
CA GLY A 119 2.07 7.65 -2.05
C GLY A 119 1.13 8.71 -1.53
N ASN A 120 1.53 9.42 -0.47
CA ASN A 120 0.86 10.64 -0.06
C ASN A 120 0.95 11.70 -1.16
N MET A 121 2.10 11.86 -1.81
CA MET A 121 2.27 12.82 -2.92
C MET A 121 1.43 12.42 -4.15
N THR A 122 1.44 11.15 -4.54
CA THR A 122 0.61 10.66 -5.66
C THR A 122 -0.88 10.79 -5.36
N ARG A 123 -1.31 10.51 -4.11
CA ARG A 123 -2.70 10.73 -3.66
C ARG A 123 -3.05 12.22 -3.67
N LEU A 124 -2.14 13.10 -3.22
CA LEU A 124 -2.33 14.55 -3.23
C LEU A 124 -2.50 15.06 -4.66
N ASN A 125 -1.61 14.68 -5.57
CA ASN A 125 -1.68 15.08 -6.98
C ASN A 125 -3.00 14.65 -7.65
N ARG A 126 -3.50 13.46 -7.31
CA ARG A 126 -4.79 12.99 -7.81
C ARG A 126 -5.95 13.78 -7.22
N LEU A 127 -5.87 14.14 -5.95
CA LEU A 127 -6.86 14.99 -5.27
C LEU A 127 -6.89 16.40 -5.88
N ASP A 128 -5.72 17.01 -6.10
CA ASP A 128 -5.58 18.33 -6.71
C ASP A 128 -6.16 18.37 -8.12
N LEU A 129 -5.92 17.32 -8.92
CA LEU A 129 -6.49 17.21 -10.26
C LEU A 129 -8.02 17.10 -10.24
N LEU A 130 -8.59 16.37 -9.27
CA LEU A 130 -10.05 16.29 -9.09
C LEU A 130 -10.63 17.66 -8.68
N ILE A 131 -10.02 18.32 -7.69
CA ILE A 131 -10.42 19.66 -7.25
C ILE A 131 -10.39 20.64 -8.42
N ALA A 132 -9.34 20.63 -9.24
CA ALA A 132 -9.24 21.51 -10.40
C ALA A 132 -10.35 21.25 -11.44
N ASN A 133 -10.64 19.99 -11.73
CA ASN A 133 -11.70 19.62 -12.67
C ASN A 133 -13.09 20.01 -12.16
N GLU A 134 -13.38 19.74 -10.88
CA GLU A 134 -14.65 20.11 -10.27
C GLU A 134 -14.82 21.63 -10.20
N THR A 135 -13.77 22.35 -9.81
CA THR A 135 -13.76 23.82 -9.80
C THR A 135 -14.07 24.38 -11.18
N LYS A 136 -13.49 23.79 -12.24
CA LYS A 136 -13.76 24.19 -13.63
C LYS A 136 -15.21 23.94 -14.02
N ALA A 137 -15.75 22.75 -13.73
CA ALA A 137 -17.13 22.40 -14.03
C ALA A 137 -18.14 23.33 -13.34
N VAL A 138 -17.90 23.64 -12.07
CA VAL A 138 -18.70 24.62 -11.31
C VAL A 138 -18.59 26.01 -11.92
N SER A 139 -17.39 26.46 -12.31
CA SER A 139 -17.21 27.76 -12.96
C SER A 139 -17.93 27.85 -14.32
N GLU A 140 -17.92 26.79 -15.12
CA GLU A 140 -18.62 26.74 -16.41
C GLU A 140 -20.13 26.78 -16.23
N SER A 141 -20.63 26.07 -15.22
CA SER A 141 -22.05 26.09 -14.84
C SER A 141 -22.47 27.50 -14.39
N ALA A 142 -21.67 28.15 -13.53
CA ALA A 142 -21.92 29.53 -13.10
C ALA A 142 -21.91 30.53 -14.27
N ARG A 143 -20.97 30.40 -15.21
CA ARG A 143 -20.95 31.24 -16.44
C ARG A 143 -22.21 31.04 -17.28
N THR A 144 -22.65 29.80 -17.42
CA THR A 144 -23.88 29.46 -18.17
C THR A 144 -25.11 30.07 -17.50
N MET A 145 -25.22 29.94 -16.18
CA MET A 145 -26.30 30.55 -15.40
C MET A 145 -26.28 32.07 -15.51
N ASN A 146 -25.12 32.70 -15.39
CA ASN A 146 -24.98 34.15 -15.55
C ASN A 146 -25.37 34.62 -16.95
N ARG A 147 -24.96 33.88 -18.00
CA ARG A 147 -25.35 34.17 -19.38
C ARG A 147 -26.86 34.05 -19.61
N TRP A 148 -27.54 33.16 -18.88
CA TRP A 148 -28.99 33.02 -18.93
C TRP A 148 -29.75 34.00 -18.02
N GLY A 149 -29.13 34.48 -16.94
CA GLY A 149 -29.74 35.28 -15.88
C GLY A 149 -30.27 36.66 -16.28
N VAL A 150 -30.55 37.46 -15.26
CA VAL A 150 -31.44 38.65 -15.33
C VAL A 150 -30.95 39.74 -16.31
N GLY A 151 -29.65 39.85 -16.59
CA GLY A 151 -29.08 40.81 -17.56
C GLY A 151 -28.56 40.18 -18.85
N GLY A 152 -28.83 38.89 -19.09
CA GLY A 152 -28.24 38.11 -20.18
C GLY A 152 -29.23 37.79 -21.32
N ARG A 153 -29.16 36.55 -21.82
CA ARG A 153 -29.97 36.09 -22.95
C ARG A 153 -31.47 36.10 -22.66
N LYS A 154 -31.90 35.81 -21.43
CA LYS A 154 -33.32 35.77 -21.07
C LYS A 154 -33.98 37.15 -21.22
N GLN A 155 -33.28 38.22 -20.84
CA GLN A 155 -33.78 39.59 -21.01
C GLN A 155 -33.95 39.93 -22.49
N MET A 156 -32.91 39.72 -23.32
CA MET A 156 -33.00 39.98 -24.77
C MET A 156 -34.12 39.19 -25.44
N LEU A 157 -34.33 37.93 -25.05
CA LEU A 157 -35.43 37.11 -25.56
C LEU A 157 -36.79 37.64 -25.12
N ASN A 158 -36.92 38.13 -23.88
CA ASN A 158 -38.16 38.73 -23.39
C ASN A 158 -38.46 40.07 -24.08
N GLU A 159 -37.47 40.93 -24.27
CA GLU A 159 -37.61 42.19 -25.01
C GLU A 159 -38.00 41.93 -26.47
N THR A 160 -37.35 40.96 -27.13
CA THR A 160 -37.71 40.55 -28.49
C THR A 160 -39.15 40.01 -28.53
N ARG A 161 -39.57 39.23 -27.52
CA ARG A 161 -40.94 38.73 -27.40
C ARG A 161 -41.94 39.88 -27.26
N GLU A 162 -41.65 40.89 -26.44
CA GLU A 162 -42.52 42.06 -26.27
C GLU A 162 -42.67 42.85 -27.57
N ASN A 163 -41.56 43.13 -28.27
CA ASN A 163 -41.58 43.81 -29.56
C ASN A 163 -42.42 43.07 -30.62
N ILE A 164 -42.37 41.74 -30.65
CA ILE A 164 -43.20 40.94 -31.57
C ILE A 164 -44.68 41.09 -31.21
N ILE A 165 -45.04 41.05 -29.92
CA ILE A 165 -46.43 41.22 -29.46
C ILE A 165 -46.96 42.61 -29.86
N GLU A 166 -46.15 43.65 -29.75
CA GLU A 166 -46.53 45.02 -30.16
C GLU A 166 -46.81 45.17 -31.66
N GLN A 167 -46.17 44.34 -32.50
CA GLN A 167 -46.36 44.37 -33.95
C GLN A 167 -47.53 43.49 -34.43
N MET A 168 -48.14 42.71 -33.55
CA MET A 168 -49.26 41.82 -33.89
C MET A 168 -50.61 42.55 -33.82
N ASP A 169 -51.60 42.05 -34.58
CA ASP A 169 -52.98 42.53 -34.53
C ASP A 169 -53.55 42.41 -33.09
N PRO A 170 -54.14 43.49 -32.52
CA PRO A 170 -54.73 43.48 -31.18
C PRO A 170 -55.68 42.31 -30.91
N ASP A 171 -56.48 41.88 -31.88
CA ASP A 171 -57.43 40.77 -31.73
C ASP A 171 -56.68 39.43 -31.58
N MET A 172 -55.59 39.26 -32.33
CA MET A 172 -54.73 38.07 -32.26
C MET A 172 -53.97 38.00 -30.92
N VAL A 173 -53.56 39.15 -30.39
CA VAL A 173 -52.92 39.27 -29.07
C VAL A 173 -53.91 38.97 -27.93
N ALA A 174 -55.16 39.43 -28.03
CA ALA A 174 -56.22 39.16 -27.05
C ALA A 174 -56.55 37.66 -26.95
N ILE A 175 -56.58 36.96 -28.09
CA ILE A 175 -56.73 35.49 -28.16
C ILE A 175 -55.54 34.79 -27.49
N MET A 176 -54.30 35.21 -27.78
CA MET A 176 -53.09 34.60 -27.18
C MET A 176 -52.97 34.81 -25.66
N GLN A 177 -53.45 35.94 -25.13
CA GLN A 177 -53.44 36.22 -23.69
C GLN A 177 -54.61 35.60 -22.92
N GLY A 178 -55.52 34.89 -23.61
CA GLY A 178 -56.73 34.32 -23.01
C GLY A 178 -57.71 35.38 -22.49
N LYS A 179 -57.70 36.59 -23.07
CA LYS A 179 -58.54 37.73 -22.67
C LYS A 179 -59.72 37.97 -23.63
N ALA A 180 -59.77 37.30 -24.76
CA ALA A 180 -60.96 37.28 -25.62
C ALA A 180 -62.00 36.33 -24.99
N ALA A 181 -63.14 36.90 -24.58
CA ALA A 181 -64.34 36.16 -24.18
C ALA A 181 -65.08 35.63 -25.41
#